data_AF-A0A090WFV4-F1
#
_entry.id   AF-A0A090WFV4-F1
#
_cell.length_a   1.000
_cell.length_b   1.000
_cell.length_c   1.000
_cell.angle_alpha   90.00
_cell.angle_beta   90.00
_cell.angle_gamma   90.00
#
_symmetry.space_group_name_H-M   'P 1'
#
loop_
_entity.id
_entity.type
_entity.pdbx_description
1 polymer ?
#
loop_
_entity_poly.entity_id
_entity_poly.type
_entity_poly.pdbx_seq_one_letter_code
_entity_poly.pdbx_strand_id
1 'polypeptide(L)' 'MLVKNISSIWGATKTPHVFLLQKEGADNIVKYIGAIDDNHKDAKAIKNDYLRNAVTDLINGQEIKMTKTVAIGCSIKS' A
#
# COMPACT_ATOMS: atom_id res chain seq x y z
N MET A 1 -13.68 -14.44 -13.24
CA MET A 1 -12.46 -15.15 -12.78
C MET A 1 -12.49 -15.17 -11.26
N LEU A 2 -12.80 -16.32 -10.65
CA LEU A 2 -12.85 -16.47 -9.19
C LEU A 2 -11.41 -16.49 -8.67
N VAL A 3 -11.02 -15.46 -7.93
CA VAL A 3 -9.65 -15.28 -7.41
C VAL A 3 -9.45 -16.22 -6.22
N LYS A 4 -8.99 -17.45 -6.51
CA LYS A 4 -8.38 -18.32 -5.50
C LYS A 4 -6.95 -17.81 -5.24
N ASN A 5 -6.64 -17.48 -3.99
CA ASN A 5 -5.32 -17.17 -3.43
C ASN A 5 -4.74 -15.76 -3.72
N ILE A 6 -5.22 -14.76 -2.96
CA ILE A 6 -4.74 -13.36 -2.98
C ILE A 6 -3.30 -13.17 -2.44
N SER A 7 -2.75 -14.07 -1.62
CA SER A 7 -1.39 -13.85 -1.07
C SER A 7 -0.27 -14.12 -2.08
N SER A 8 -0.37 -15.22 -2.85
CA SER A 8 0.69 -15.67 -3.78
C SER A 8 0.76 -14.86 -5.08
N ILE A 9 -0.34 -14.27 -5.54
CA ILE A 9 -0.37 -13.45 -6.76
C ILE A 9 0.23 -12.05 -6.52
N TRP A 10 0.26 -11.58 -5.27
CA TRP A 10 0.58 -10.19 -4.94
C TRP A 10 1.94 -9.99 -4.26
N GLY A 11 2.74 -11.04 -4.08
CA GLY A 11 4.14 -10.93 -3.61
C GLY A 11 4.30 -10.29 -2.22
N ALA A 12 3.25 -10.30 -1.40
CA ALA A 12 3.28 -9.71 -0.07
C ALA A 12 4.19 -10.54 0.86
N THR A 13 5.40 -10.02 1.12
CA THR A 13 6.38 -10.69 1.98
C THR A 13 6.26 -10.30 3.45
N LYS A 14 5.55 -9.20 3.76
CA LYS A 14 5.41 -8.60 5.10
C LYS A 14 4.05 -7.92 5.25
N THR A 15 3.51 -7.89 6.48
CA THR A 15 2.21 -7.30 6.87
C THR A 15 2.41 -6.18 7.90
N PRO A 16 1.66 -5.07 7.84
CA PRO A 16 0.53 -4.79 6.94
C PRO A 16 0.97 -4.44 5.51
N HIS A 17 0.20 -4.91 4.52
CA HIS A 17 0.37 -4.64 3.09
C HIS A 17 -0.98 -4.18 2.54
N VAL A 18 -1.05 -2.97 2.00
CA VAL A 18 -2.28 -2.29 1.62
C VAL A 18 -2.32 -2.08 0.11
N PHE A 19 -3.52 -2.20 -0.46
CA PHE A 19 -3.85 -1.84 -1.83
C PHE A 19 -4.82 -0.66 -1.82
N LEU A 20 -4.44 0.46 -2.44
CA LEU A 20 -5.34 1.58 -2.71
C LEU A 20 -5.87 1.46 -4.13
N LEU A 21 -7.18 1.41 -4.28
CA LEU A 21 -7.87 1.33 -5.56
C LEU A 21 -8.59 2.65 -5.83
N GLN A 22 -8.44 3.20 -7.03
CA GLN A 22 -9.25 4.30 -7.53
C GLN A 22 -10.19 3.79 -8.61
N LYS A 23 -11.46 4.18 -8.52
CA LYS A 23 -12.45 3.87 -9.53
C LYS A 23 -12.21 4.74 -10.75
N GLU A 24 -11.97 4.13 -11.91
CA GLU A 24 -11.87 4.81 -13.20
C GLU A 24 -12.89 4.17 -14.15
N GLY A 25 -13.99 4.89 -14.42
CA GLY A 25 -15.12 4.33 -15.16
C GLY A 25 -15.68 3.06 -14.51
N ALA A 26 -15.70 1.95 -15.26
CA ALA A 26 -16.17 0.65 -14.78
C ALA A 26 -15.13 -0.11 -13.94
N ASP A 27 -13.86 0.29 -14.02
CA ASP A 27 -12.74 -0.46 -13.46
C ASP A 27 -12.28 0.06 -12.09
N ASN A 28 -11.50 -0.76 -11.39
CA ASN A 28 -10.80 -0.39 -10.17
C ASN A 28 -9.29 -0.50 -10.44
N ILE A 29 -8.63 0.65 -10.48
CA ILE A 29 -7.22 0.75 -10.83
C ILE A 29 -6.39 0.85 -9.56
N VAL A 30 -5.35 0.03 -9.42
CA VAL A 30 -4.44 0.09 -8.29
C VAL A 30 -3.57 1.34 -8.40
N LYS A 31 -3.62 2.19 -7.37
CA LYS A 31 -2.87 3.45 -7.30
C LYS A 31 -1.75 3.41 -6.26
N TYR A 32 -1.87 2.57 -5.24
CA TYR A 32 -0.83 2.37 -4.23
C TYR A 32 -0.77 0.94 -3.74
N ILE A 33 0.44 0.44 -3.52
CA ILE A 33 0.71 -0.90 -2.95
C ILE A 33 1.84 -0.78 -1.91
N GLY A 34 1.58 -1.05 -0.64
CA GLY A 34 2.66 -1.03 0.36
C GLY A 34 2.24 -0.91 1.82
N ALA A 35 3.14 -0.42 2.66
CA ALA A 35 2.90 -0.16 4.07
C ALA A 35 1.92 1.01 4.30
N ILE A 36 1.33 1.08 5.49
CA ILE A 36 0.50 2.23 5.89
C ILE A 36 1.39 3.44 6.21
N ASP A 37 2.44 3.19 6.97
CA ASP A 37 3.42 4.16 7.48
C ASP A 37 4.81 3.50 7.59
N ASP A 38 5.79 4.28 8.04
CA ASP A 38 7.16 3.80 8.25
C ASP A 38 7.44 3.23 9.65
N ASN A 39 6.44 3.19 10.55
CA ASN A 39 6.63 2.71 11.91
C ASN A 39 5.39 2.02 12.50
N HIS A 40 5.31 0.71 12.29
CA HIS A 40 4.26 -0.15 12.83
C HIS A 40 4.28 -0.30 14.37
N LYS A 41 5.35 0.12 15.06
CA LYS A 41 5.52 -0.13 16.51
C LYS A 41 5.11 1.06 17.36
N ASP A 42 5.37 2.27 16.88
CA ASP A 42 5.12 3.49 17.64
C ASP A 42 4.61 4.59 16.69
N ALA A 43 3.33 4.91 16.86
CA ALA A 43 2.65 5.96 16.11
C ALA A 43 3.32 7.34 16.28
N LYS A 44 3.98 7.61 17.41
CA LYS A 44 4.68 8.88 17.65
C LYS A 44 6.01 8.98 16.88
N ALA A 45 6.54 7.86 16.44
CA ALA A 45 7.78 7.78 15.70
C ALA A 45 7.55 7.54 14.19
N ILE A 46 6.31 7.70 13.71
CA ILE A 46 5.99 7.78 12.28
C ILE A 46 6.60 9.08 11.72
N LYS A 47 7.37 8.95 10.65
CA LYS A 47 7.88 10.09 9.87
C LYS A 47 7.24 10.17 8.50
N ASN A 48 6.69 9.07 8.01
CA ASN A 48 6.07 9.00 6.69
C ASN A 48 4.73 8.27 6.74
N ASP A 49 3.63 9.01 6.63
CA ASP A 49 2.28 8.45 6.51
C ASP A 49 1.95 8.07 5.05
N TYR A 50 2.56 7.01 4.53
CA TYR A 50 2.49 6.65 3.10
C TYR A 50 1.07 6.55 2.54
N LEU A 51 0.19 5.80 3.21
CA LEU A 51 -1.18 5.59 2.74
C LEU A 51 -2.00 6.88 2.82
N ARG A 52 -1.85 7.65 3.91
CA ARG A 52 -2.53 8.94 4.07
C ARG A 52 -2.14 9.91 2.96
N ASN A 53 -0.86 9.98 2.64
CA ASN A 53 -0.34 10.84 1.59
C ASN A 53 -0.90 10.42 0.23
N ALA A 54 -0.87 9.12 -0.09
CA ALA A 54 -1.44 8.60 -1.33
C ALA A 54 -2.94 8.90 -1.48
N VAL A 55 -3.72 8.74 -0.42
CA VAL A 55 -5.15 9.08 -0.42
C VAL A 55 -5.37 10.59 -0.60
N THR A 56 -4.60 11.41 0.11
CA THR A 56 -4.68 12.88 0.04
C THR A 56 -4.35 13.38 -1.36
N ASP A 57 -3.28 12.86 -1.96
CA ASP A 57 -2.87 13.20 -3.33
C ASP A 57 -4.00 12.87 -4.31
N LEU A 58 -4.59 11.67 -4.24
CA LEU A 58 -5.70 11.28 -5.12
C LEU A 58 -6.95 12.16 -4.95
N ILE A 59 -7.33 12.48 -3.72
CA ILE A 59 -8.50 13.34 -3.44
C ILE A 59 -8.28 14.74 -4.00
N ASN A 60 -7.03 15.24 -3.95
CA ASN A 60 -6.67 16.54 -4.48
C ASN A 60 -6.42 16.53 -6.01
N GLY A 61 -6.59 15.38 -6.69
CA GLY A 61 -6.27 15.23 -8.10
C GLY A 61 -4.78 15.36 -8.41
N GLN A 62 -3.92 15.16 -7.41
CA GLN A 62 -2.47 15.20 -7.52
C GLN A 62 -1.90 13.81 -7.81
N GLU A 63 -0.73 13.78 -8.42
CA GLU A 63 0.01 12.54 -8.63
C GLU A 63 0.55 12.01 -7.28
N ILE A 64 0.33 10.71 -7.02
CA ILE A 64 0.90 10.05 -5.85
C ILE A 64 2.42 9.95 -6.02
N LYS A 65 3.17 10.62 -5.15
CA LYS A 65 4.64 10.66 -5.23
C LYS A 65 5.31 9.30 -5.03
N MET A 66 4.66 8.39 -4.31
CA MET A 66 5.22 7.09 -3.98
C MET A 66 4.11 6.03 -4.03
N THR A 67 4.01 5.38 -5.17
CA THR A 67 2.97 4.38 -5.47
C THR A 67 3.29 2.99 -4.93
N LYS A 68 4.53 2.76 -4.47
CA LYS A 68 4.97 1.51 -3.90
C LYS A 68 5.91 1.71 -2.72
N THR A 69 5.69 0.97 -1.63
CA THR A 69 6.65 0.87 -0.53
C THR A 69 6.93 -0.58 -0.16
N VAL A 70 8.13 -0.87 0.34
CA VAL A 70 8.43 -2.18 0.90
C VAL A 70 7.76 -2.25 2.27
N ALA A 71 6.91 -3.25 2.47
CA ALA A 71 6.31 -3.47 3.78
C ALA A 71 7.41 -3.64 4.85
N ILE A 72 7.28 -2.95 5.98
CA ILE A 72 8.30 -2.93 7.03
C ILE A 72 8.07 -4.12 7.97
N GLY A 73 9.08 -4.98 8.09
CA GLY A 73 9.09 -6.25 8.84
C GLY A 73 10.35 -7.04 8.49
N CYS A 74 10.72 -8.14 9.14
CA CYS A 74 11.93 -8.92 8.77
C CYS A 74 11.76 -9.65 7.44
N SER A 75 12.81 -9.69 6.61
CA SER A 75 12.84 -10.49 5.37
C SER A 75 12.53 -11.96 5.67
N ILE A 76 11.83 -12.63 4.75
CA ILE A 76 11.62 -14.09 4.81
C ILE A 76 12.99 -14.73 5.00
N LYS A 77 13.19 -15.44 6.11
CA LYS A 77 14.38 -16.29 6.29
C LYS A 77 14.26 -17.45 5.31
N SER A 78 15.26 -17.61 4.47
CA SER A 78 15.51 -18.82 3.69
C SER A 78 15.74 -20.02 4.59
#